data_AF-A0A699J1M3-F1
#
_entry.id   AF-A0A699J1M3-F1
#
_cell.length_a   1.000
_cell.length_b   1.000
_cell.length_c   1.000
_cell.angle_alpha   90.00
_cell.angle_beta   90.00
_cell.angle_gamma   90.00
#
_symmetry.space_group_name_H-M   'P 1'
#
loop_
_entity.id
_entity.type
_entity.pdbx_description
1 polymer ?
#
loop_
_entity_poly.entity_id
_entity_poly.type
_entity_poly.pdbx_seq_one_letter_code
_entity_poly.pdbx_strand_id
1 'polypeptide(L)'
;RAEHIGYGIRDTWIDPRDVAKEEALTTLEGVNTRLSELAAVQEQNTQDIYGVMEDTQGRQTKIFQRVEALVDDSQYHYETGRLVDQEARCSREAWAHSIGLSSAGVAKALAARDADRNMNSDDSHVSRTGVVELTQWFEKMETVFRISNCSVENQIKFSTCTLLGSALTWWNSHVMTVVPDATYAMTWVDMKKKMTDKYCPRGEMKKLKSKLWNLRVKGNDVGCYNQRFQELELLCVRMFPEEADKIERYVGGLPDVIHVSVVASRPKTMQEEIEMANELMDKRNNSWAERQAEKKRKVDDTFRSNQSQQQQQNMRQNTDRAYTAGLVKRNRTEGLNLYALSETITMMVHVPRNASSATKLAKLLVIVGVQQMSTLLIIRGEMGRVRSLLVTSVDPKDISRRIV
;
A
#
# COMPACT_ATOMS: atom_id res chain seq x y z
N ARG A 1 64.48 -75.20 -8.26
CA ARG A 1 64.10 -75.94 -7.03
C ARG A 1 62.74 -75.40 -6.62
N ALA A 2 61.66 -76.12 -6.95
CA ALA A 2 60.28 -75.73 -6.67
C ALA A 2 59.56 -76.97 -6.14
N GLU A 3 58.91 -76.81 -5.00
CA GLU A 3 58.19 -77.85 -4.26
C GLU A 3 56.81 -78.09 -4.89
N HIS A 4 56.49 -79.34 -5.19
CA HIS A 4 55.12 -79.77 -5.52
C HIS A 4 54.62 -80.69 -4.40
N ILE A 5 53.69 -80.16 -3.61
CA ILE A 5 52.92 -80.90 -2.63
C ILE A 5 51.88 -81.73 -3.41
N GLY A 6 52.15 -83.02 -3.58
CA GLY A 6 51.19 -83.98 -4.14
C GLY A 6 50.26 -84.48 -3.05
N TYR A 7 48.97 -84.18 -3.17
CA TYR A 7 47.91 -84.77 -2.35
C TYR A 7 47.82 -86.27 -2.66
N GLY A 8 48.28 -87.10 -1.72
CA GLY A 8 48.13 -88.55 -1.79
C GLY A 8 46.71 -88.96 -1.42
N ILE A 9 45.85 -89.13 -2.43
CA ILE A 9 44.60 -89.88 -2.28
C ILE A 9 44.99 -91.34 -2.06
N ARG A 10 44.78 -91.84 -0.84
CA ARG A 10 44.83 -93.28 -0.56
C ARG A 10 43.52 -93.86 -1.10
N ASP A 11 43.59 -94.56 -2.21
CA ASP A 11 42.50 -95.41 -2.69
C ASP A 11 42.30 -96.57 -1.72
N THR A 12 41.61 -96.34 -0.61
CA THR A 12 40.90 -97.42 0.10
C THR A 12 39.71 -97.80 -0.76
N TRP A 13 39.98 -98.67 -1.74
CA TRP A 13 38.95 -99.42 -2.44
C TRP A 13 38.21 -100.27 -1.41
N ILE A 14 37.05 -99.78 -0.97
CA ILE A 14 36.14 -100.54 -0.12
C ILE A 14 35.47 -101.57 -1.03
N ASP A 15 35.71 -102.86 -0.78
CA ASP A 15 35.02 -103.94 -1.50
C ASP A 15 33.49 -103.80 -1.24
N PRO A 16 32.66 -103.68 -2.29
CA PRO A 16 31.21 -103.55 -2.14
C PRO A 16 30.55 -104.69 -1.37
N ARG A 17 31.24 -105.83 -1.18
CA ARG A 17 30.77 -106.94 -0.33
C ARG A 17 30.90 -106.69 1.17
N ASP A 18 31.77 -105.79 1.60
CA ASP A 18 32.07 -105.60 3.03
C ASP A 18 31.26 -104.46 3.69
N VAL A 19 30.44 -103.74 2.93
CA VAL A 19 29.52 -102.71 3.46
C VAL A 19 28.04 -103.15 3.45
N ALA A 20 27.70 -104.26 2.80
CA ALA A 20 26.32 -104.73 2.74
C ALA A 20 26.12 -106.01 3.59
N LYS A 21 26.22 -105.87 4.91
CA LYS A 21 25.22 -106.49 5.79
C LYS A 21 24.03 -105.53 5.89
N GLU A 22 23.35 -105.33 4.76
CA GLU A 22 22.00 -104.77 4.74
C GLU A 22 21.12 -105.87 4.14
N GLU A 23 20.07 -106.21 4.86
CA GLU A 23 19.25 -107.40 4.69
C GLU A 23 18.78 -107.63 3.25
N ALA A 24 18.69 -108.90 2.88
CA ALA A 24 18.18 -109.35 1.59
C ALA A 24 16.73 -108.87 1.36
N LEU A 25 16.57 -107.77 0.63
CA LEU A 25 15.28 -107.27 0.14
C LEU A 25 14.80 -108.12 -1.05
N THR A 26 13.99 -109.14 -0.76
CA THR A 26 13.36 -109.98 -1.79
C THR A 26 11.84 -110.12 -1.65
N THR A 27 11.23 -109.45 -0.64
CA THR A 27 9.79 -109.45 -0.40
C THR A 27 9.14 -108.14 -0.85
N LEU A 28 8.06 -108.24 -1.65
CA LEU A 28 7.27 -107.11 -2.18
C LEU A 28 6.86 -106.09 -1.10
N GLU A 29 6.60 -106.58 0.11
CA GLU A 29 6.21 -105.77 1.27
C GLU A 29 7.30 -104.78 1.70
N GLY A 30 8.58 -105.19 1.72
CA GLY A 30 9.70 -104.31 2.08
C GLY A 30 9.97 -103.20 1.05
N VAL A 31 9.71 -103.49 -0.23
CA VAL A 31 9.79 -102.48 -1.30
C VAL A 31 8.63 -101.48 -1.18
N ASN A 32 7.42 -101.93 -0.87
CA ASN A 32 6.27 -101.06 -0.65
C ASN A 32 6.48 -100.12 0.54
N THR A 33 7.01 -100.61 1.67
CA THR A 33 7.30 -99.77 2.84
C THR A 33 8.29 -98.65 2.50
N ARG A 34 9.40 -98.98 1.82
CA ARG A 34 10.39 -97.97 1.41
C ARG A 34 9.84 -96.96 0.40
N LEU A 35 8.97 -97.40 -0.52
CA LEU A 35 8.27 -96.49 -1.44
C LEU A 35 7.32 -95.55 -0.70
N SER A 36 6.60 -96.03 0.32
CA SER A 36 5.75 -95.19 1.16
C SER A 36 6.55 -94.19 1.99
N GLU A 37 7.68 -94.61 2.59
CA GLU A 37 8.58 -93.71 3.32
C GLU A 37 9.19 -92.65 2.40
N LEU A 38 9.65 -93.04 1.21
CA LEU A 38 10.18 -92.11 0.23
C LEU A 38 9.12 -91.10 -0.24
N ALA A 39 7.89 -91.57 -0.47
CA ALA A 39 6.77 -90.70 -0.83
C ALA A 39 6.45 -89.69 0.28
N ALA A 40 6.44 -90.12 1.55
CA ALA A 40 6.22 -89.24 2.69
C ALA A 40 7.34 -88.19 2.85
N VAL A 41 8.61 -88.58 2.66
CA VAL A 41 9.75 -87.66 2.69
C VAL A 41 9.68 -86.66 1.54
N GLN A 42 9.28 -87.08 0.35
CA GLN A 42 9.13 -86.18 -0.79
C GLN A 42 7.97 -85.20 -0.61
N GLU A 43 6.87 -85.62 0.01
CA GLU A 43 5.76 -84.74 0.36
C GLU A 43 6.17 -83.71 1.42
N GLN A 44 6.87 -84.14 2.48
CA GLN A 44 7.39 -83.23 3.50
C GLN A 44 8.38 -82.21 2.92
N ASN A 45 9.35 -82.65 2.12
CA ASN A 45 10.31 -81.75 1.48
C ASN A 45 9.60 -80.74 0.56
N THR A 46 8.54 -81.16 -0.13
CA THR A 46 7.75 -80.28 -0.98
C THR A 46 7.05 -79.22 -0.12
N GLN A 47 6.43 -79.60 1.00
CA GLN A 47 5.79 -78.67 1.93
C GLN A 47 6.79 -77.70 2.57
N ASP A 48 7.97 -78.18 2.97
CA ASP A 48 9.04 -77.35 3.53
C ASP A 48 9.54 -76.31 2.51
N ILE A 49 9.70 -76.70 1.23
CA ILE A 49 10.06 -75.79 0.15
C ILE A 49 8.98 -74.71 -0.03
N TYR A 50 7.69 -75.09 -0.08
CA TYR A 50 6.60 -74.12 -0.17
C TYR A 50 6.56 -73.17 1.02
N GLY A 51 6.76 -73.67 2.25
CA GLY A 51 6.83 -72.82 3.45
C GLY A 51 7.98 -71.81 3.41
N VAL A 52 9.17 -72.22 2.94
CA VAL A 52 10.31 -71.30 2.76
C VAL A 52 10.02 -70.25 1.69
N MET A 53 9.37 -70.63 0.58
CA MET A 53 8.99 -69.69 -0.47
C MET A 53 7.98 -68.65 0.03
N GLU A 54 6.94 -69.06 0.77
CA GLU A 54 5.95 -68.15 1.33
C GLU A 54 6.55 -67.18 2.36
N ASP A 55 7.42 -67.65 3.25
CA ASP A 55 8.13 -66.78 4.20
C ASP A 55 9.06 -65.79 3.46
N THR A 56 9.75 -66.26 2.42
CA THR A 56 10.60 -65.39 1.57
C THR A 56 9.76 -64.33 0.86
N GLN A 57 8.62 -64.71 0.28
CA GLN A 57 7.68 -63.80 -0.36
C GLN A 57 7.15 -62.75 0.64
N GLY A 58 6.74 -63.19 1.84
CA GLY A 58 6.27 -62.31 2.91
C GLY A 58 7.33 -61.31 3.39
N ARG A 59 8.59 -61.76 3.54
CA ARG A 59 9.73 -60.88 3.85
C ARG A 59 9.98 -59.86 2.73
N GLN A 60 9.90 -60.27 1.47
CA GLN A 60 10.02 -59.34 0.34
C GLN A 60 8.91 -58.28 0.35
N THR A 61 7.65 -58.66 0.53
CA THR A 61 6.54 -57.69 0.62
C THR A 61 6.75 -56.70 1.75
N LYS A 62 7.22 -57.15 2.92
CA LYS A 62 7.52 -56.26 4.05
C LYS A 62 8.66 -55.29 3.75
N ILE A 63 9.67 -55.71 2.99
CA ILE A 63 10.76 -54.82 2.53
C ILE A 63 10.20 -53.78 1.55
N PHE A 64 9.39 -54.18 0.56
CA PHE A 64 8.77 -53.26 -0.38
C PHE A 64 7.93 -52.19 0.33
N GLN A 65 7.06 -52.58 1.26
CA GLN A 65 6.26 -51.63 2.04
C GLN A 65 7.11 -50.65 2.86
N ARG A 66 8.24 -51.11 3.44
CA ARG A 66 9.16 -50.22 4.16
C ARG A 66 9.88 -49.26 3.22
N VAL A 67 10.23 -49.70 2.00
CA VAL A 67 10.84 -48.86 0.98
C VAL A 67 9.85 -47.81 0.49
N GLU A 68 8.60 -48.16 0.22
CA GLU A 68 7.55 -47.18 -0.13
C GLU A 68 7.37 -46.12 0.96
N ALA A 69 7.24 -46.54 2.23
CA ALA A 69 7.12 -45.59 3.34
C ALA A 69 8.34 -44.65 3.45
N LEU A 70 9.55 -45.17 3.20
CA LEU A 70 10.78 -44.37 3.17
C LEU A 70 10.83 -43.40 1.97
N VAL A 71 10.31 -43.81 0.82
CA VAL A 71 10.24 -42.97 -0.39
C VAL A 71 9.28 -41.80 -0.15
N ASP A 72 8.09 -42.08 0.40
CA ASP A 72 7.10 -41.05 0.76
C ASP A 72 7.71 -40.07 1.78
N ASP A 73 8.33 -40.57 2.84
CA ASP A 73 9.01 -39.74 3.85
C ASP A 73 10.13 -38.89 3.24
N SER A 74 10.94 -39.45 2.32
CA SER A 74 11.98 -38.70 1.62
C SER A 74 11.43 -37.55 0.78
N GLN A 75 10.23 -37.72 0.19
CA GLN A 75 9.58 -36.69 -0.59
C GLN A 75 9.11 -35.54 0.29
N TYR A 76 8.55 -35.83 1.47
CA TYR A 76 8.21 -34.81 2.47
C TYR A 76 9.44 -34.06 2.97
N HIS A 77 10.54 -34.77 3.23
CA HIS A 77 11.80 -34.15 3.64
C HIS A 77 12.40 -33.26 2.54
N TYR A 78 12.35 -33.70 1.27
CA TYR A 78 12.80 -32.90 0.13
C TYR A 78 11.98 -31.61 -0.02
N GLU A 79 10.65 -31.72 0.07
CA GLU A 79 9.75 -30.57 -0.07
C GLU A 79 9.92 -29.57 1.08
N THR A 80 10.08 -30.07 2.31
CA THR A 80 10.40 -29.25 3.48
C THR A 80 11.74 -28.54 3.32
N GLY A 81 12.77 -29.25 2.86
CA GLY A 81 14.07 -28.65 2.57
C GLY A 81 13.98 -27.56 1.51
N ARG A 82 13.21 -27.79 0.45
CA ARG A 82 12.96 -26.80 -0.61
C ARG A 82 12.28 -25.53 -0.09
N LEU A 83 11.28 -25.67 0.78
CA LEU A 83 10.58 -24.53 1.40
C LEU A 83 11.50 -23.73 2.32
N VAL A 84 12.27 -24.41 3.17
CA VAL A 84 13.27 -23.76 4.04
C VAL A 84 14.31 -23.01 3.22
N ASP A 85 14.82 -23.60 2.14
CA ASP A 85 15.78 -22.95 1.24
C ASP A 85 15.17 -21.76 0.48
N GLN A 86 13.89 -21.85 0.11
CA GLN A 86 13.18 -20.74 -0.51
C GLN A 86 12.96 -19.60 0.47
N GLU A 87 12.55 -19.87 1.69
CA GLU A 87 12.39 -18.87 2.76
C GLU A 87 13.74 -18.22 3.10
N ALA A 88 14.81 -19.00 3.21
CA ALA A 88 16.16 -18.49 3.42
C ALA A 88 16.65 -17.64 2.24
N ARG A 89 16.27 -17.95 0.99
CA ARG A 89 16.55 -17.11 -0.18
C ARG A 89 15.74 -15.81 -0.15
N CYS A 90 14.42 -15.88 0.02
CA CYS A 90 13.56 -14.70 0.12
C CYS A 90 14.00 -13.78 1.27
N SER A 91 14.39 -14.34 2.41
CA SER A 91 14.91 -13.58 3.55
C SER A 91 16.24 -12.90 3.24
N ARG A 92 17.16 -13.59 2.54
CA ARG A 92 18.43 -13.00 2.07
C ARG A 92 18.20 -11.89 1.05
N GLU A 93 17.28 -12.07 0.11
CA GLU A 93 16.93 -11.06 -0.89
C GLU A 93 16.26 -9.85 -0.25
N ALA A 94 15.31 -10.05 0.66
CA ALA A 94 14.67 -8.98 1.43
C ALA A 94 15.69 -8.21 2.27
N TRP A 95 16.63 -8.94 2.90
CA TRP A 95 17.74 -8.33 3.61
C TRP A 95 18.64 -7.52 2.66
N ALA A 96 19.04 -8.08 1.52
CA ALA A 96 19.86 -7.38 0.52
C ALA A 96 19.17 -6.12 -0.04
N HIS A 97 17.87 -6.17 -0.31
CA HIS A 97 17.07 -5.01 -0.71
C HIS A 97 17.00 -3.95 0.40
N SER A 98 16.80 -4.36 1.66
CA SER A 98 16.82 -3.46 2.82
C SER A 98 18.18 -2.78 3.00
N ILE A 99 19.27 -3.53 2.85
CA ILE A 99 20.64 -3.01 2.90
C ILE A 99 20.92 -2.06 1.74
N GLY A 100 20.51 -2.40 0.51
CA GLY A 100 20.68 -1.55 -0.68
C GLY A 100 19.97 -0.20 -0.55
N LEU A 101 18.76 -0.18 0.02
CA LEU A 101 18.03 1.05 0.30
C LEU A 101 18.68 1.88 1.42
N SER A 102 19.31 1.22 2.39
CA SER A 102 19.98 1.88 3.52
C SER A 102 21.31 2.49 3.08
N SER A 103 22.09 1.76 2.27
CA SER A 103 23.38 2.19 1.75
C SER A 103 23.26 3.34 0.75
N ALA A 104 22.20 3.35 -0.06
CA ALA A 104 21.85 4.48 -0.93
C ALA A 104 21.59 5.78 -0.15
N GLY A 105 20.98 5.69 1.04
CA GLY A 105 20.77 6.86 1.92
C GLY A 105 22.09 7.46 2.38
N VAL A 106 23.00 6.63 2.89
CA VAL A 106 24.33 7.11 3.32
C VAL A 106 25.12 7.69 2.15
N ALA A 107 25.08 7.05 0.97
CA ALA A 107 25.73 7.56 -0.23
C ALA A 107 25.26 8.96 -0.64
N LYS A 108 23.94 9.19 -0.63
CA LYS A 108 23.36 10.51 -0.93
C LYS A 108 23.71 11.55 0.14
N ALA A 109 23.74 11.15 1.42
CA ALA A 109 24.11 12.06 2.50
C ALA A 109 25.55 12.58 2.36
N LEU A 110 26.44 11.72 1.88
CA LEU A 110 27.82 12.06 1.59
C LEU A 110 27.94 12.98 0.39
N ALA A 111 27.23 12.68 -0.70
CA ALA A 111 27.22 13.52 -1.89
C ALA A 111 26.73 14.93 -1.56
N ALA A 112 25.72 15.04 -0.70
CA ALA A 112 25.22 16.31 -0.20
C ALA A 112 26.27 17.09 0.61
N ARG A 113 27.00 16.42 1.51
CA ARG A 113 28.07 17.06 2.31
C ARG A 113 29.26 17.49 1.44
N ASP A 114 29.67 16.66 0.49
CA ASP A 114 30.81 16.96 -0.37
C ASP A 114 30.48 18.11 -1.35
N ALA A 115 29.21 18.25 -1.76
CA ALA A 115 28.71 19.43 -2.46
C ALA A 115 28.79 20.71 -1.60
N ASP A 116 28.45 20.62 -0.31
CA ASP A 116 28.51 21.73 0.66
C ASP A 116 29.95 22.23 0.89
N ARG A 117 30.96 21.34 0.87
CA ARG A 117 32.37 21.76 0.92
C ARG A 117 32.84 22.53 -0.32
N ASN A 118 32.18 22.33 -1.45
CA ASN A 118 32.61 22.87 -2.74
C ASN A 118 31.93 24.22 -3.08
N MET A 119 30.96 24.66 -2.28
CA MET A 119 30.22 25.92 -2.49
C MET A 119 30.09 26.68 -1.17
N ASN A 120 30.64 27.89 -1.10
CA ASN A 120 30.33 28.88 -0.07
C ASN A 120 28.91 29.50 -0.24
N SER A 121 27.96 28.73 -0.80
CA SER A 121 26.61 29.20 -1.12
C SER A 121 25.57 28.65 -0.14
N ASP A 122 24.63 29.50 0.25
CA ASP A 122 23.63 29.32 1.32
C ASP A 122 22.50 28.33 0.97
N ASP A 123 22.82 27.19 0.32
CA ASP A 123 21.82 26.20 -0.10
C ASP A 123 21.53 25.20 1.01
N SER A 124 20.75 25.67 2.00
CA SER A 124 20.26 24.88 3.15
C SER A 124 19.41 23.64 2.80
N HIS A 125 19.13 23.42 1.51
CA HIS A 125 18.37 22.27 1.03
C HIS A 125 19.24 21.01 0.95
N VAL A 126 20.49 21.13 0.47
CA VAL A 126 21.38 19.98 0.23
C VAL A 126 21.87 19.40 1.57
N SER A 127 22.30 20.24 2.49
CA SER A 127 22.73 19.81 3.83
C SER A 127 21.61 19.15 4.65
N ARG A 128 20.36 19.66 4.53
CA ARG A 128 19.18 19.04 5.14
C ARG A 128 18.97 17.61 4.64
N THR A 129 19.12 17.38 3.34
CA THR A 129 18.95 16.04 2.74
C THR A 129 19.93 15.04 3.35
N GLY A 130 21.19 15.41 3.56
CA GLY A 130 22.16 14.49 4.13
C GLY A 130 21.96 14.16 5.61
N VAL A 131 21.51 15.12 6.43
CA VAL A 131 21.15 14.84 7.83
C VAL A 131 19.93 13.92 7.92
N VAL A 132 18.93 14.11 7.04
CA VAL A 132 17.74 13.24 6.95
C VAL A 132 18.14 11.82 6.60
N GLU A 133 18.95 11.65 5.56
CA GLU A 133 19.32 10.33 5.08
C GLU A 133 20.22 9.56 6.06
N LEU A 134 21.11 10.25 6.77
CA LEU A 134 21.91 9.63 7.84
C LEU A 134 21.03 9.19 9.02
N THR A 135 20.04 10.00 9.40
CA THR A 135 19.14 9.68 10.51
C THR A 135 18.25 8.48 10.16
N GLN A 136 17.69 8.47 8.95
CA GLN A 136 16.92 7.32 8.45
C GLN A 136 17.76 6.04 8.36
N TRP A 137 19.05 6.15 8.03
CA TRP A 137 19.95 4.99 8.06
C TRP A 137 20.10 4.41 9.47
N PHE A 138 20.24 5.25 10.50
CA PHE A 138 20.30 4.77 11.88
C PHE A 138 19.03 4.01 12.29
N GLU A 139 17.85 4.56 12.01
CA GLU A 139 16.56 3.93 12.35
C GLU A 139 16.35 2.60 11.63
N LYS A 140 16.72 2.55 10.35
CA LYS A 140 16.68 1.32 9.55
C LYS A 140 17.61 0.27 10.13
N MET A 141 18.85 0.63 10.47
CA MET A 141 19.79 -0.31 11.09
C MET A 141 19.33 -0.80 12.46
N GLU A 142 18.77 0.07 13.29
CA GLU A 142 18.19 -0.33 14.58
C GLU A 142 17.01 -1.29 14.42
N THR A 143 16.20 -1.08 13.39
CA THR A 143 15.13 -2.01 13.03
C THR A 143 15.68 -3.35 12.55
N VAL A 144 16.74 -3.35 11.72
CA VAL A 144 17.43 -4.58 11.31
C VAL A 144 18.01 -5.32 12.51
N PHE A 145 18.62 -4.62 13.47
CA PHE A 145 19.14 -5.23 14.69
C PHE A 145 18.03 -5.89 15.53
N ARG A 146 16.88 -5.22 15.66
CA ARG A 146 15.73 -5.74 16.39
C ARG A 146 15.10 -6.97 15.72
N ILE A 147 14.92 -6.93 14.40
CA ILE A 147 14.33 -8.06 13.66
C ILE A 147 15.25 -9.28 13.66
N SER A 148 16.57 -9.07 13.55
CA SER A 148 17.56 -10.15 13.50
C SER A 148 18.03 -10.65 14.87
N ASN A 149 17.53 -10.07 15.98
CA ASN A 149 18.08 -10.30 17.33
C ASN A 149 19.61 -10.16 17.37
N CYS A 150 20.13 -9.12 16.72
CA CYS A 150 21.57 -8.88 16.58
C CYS A 150 22.21 -8.56 17.94
N SER A 151 23.20 -9.36 18.34
CA SER A 151 23.98 -9.10 19.55
C SER A 151 24.78 -7.80 19.43
N VAL A 152 24.99 -7.10 20.56
CA VAL A 152 25.68 -5.81 20.62
C VAL A 152 27.07 -5.87 19.98
N GLU A 153 27.80 -6.97 20.18
CA GLU A 153 29.14 -7.20 19.61
C GLU A 153 29.16 -7.26 18.07
N ASN A 154 28.02 -7.58 17.45
CA ASN A 154 27.91 -7.72 16.00
C ASN A 154 27.29 -6.48 15.33
N GLN A 155 26.65 -5.58 16.09
CA GLN A 155 25.99 -4.38 15.54
C GLN A 155 26.92 -3.51 14.71
N ILE A 156 28.14 -3.25 15.18
CA ILE A 156 29.14 -2.48 14.41
C ILE A 156 29.52 -3.22 13.14
N LYS A 157 29.86 -4.50 13.24
CA LYS A 157 30.24 -5.33 12.07
C LYS A 157 29.14 -5.33 11.01
N PHE A 158 27.89 -5.54 11.41
CA PHE A 158 26.73 -5.52 10.50
C PHE A 158 26.42 -4.13 9.95
N SER A 159 26.55 -3.06 10.73
CA SER A 159 26.31 -1.71 10.18
C SER A 159 27.37 -1.31 9.17
N THR A 160 28.63 -1.65 9.42
CA THR A 160 29.76 -1.22 8.59
C THR A 160 29.77 -1.89 7.23
N CYS A 161 29.22 -3.11 7.11
CA CYS A 161 29.06 -3.77 5.81
C CYS A 161 28.00 -3.11 4.91
N THR A 162 27.16 -2.22 5.46
CA THR A 162 26.18 -1.46 4.68
C THR A 162 26.73 -0.13 4.17
N LEU A 163 27.92 0.28 4.61
CA LEU A 163 28.54 1.52 4.18
C LEU A 163 29.05 1.38 2.75
N LEU A 164 28.81 2.39 1.94
CA LEU A 164 29.28 2.48 0.56
C LEU A 164 29.96 3.82 0.30
N GLY A 165 30.73 3.89 -0.79
CA GLY A 165 31.37 5.11 -1.27
C GLY A 165 32.21 5.82 -0.19
N SER A 166 32.03 7.13 -0.05
CA SER A 166 32.83 7.96 0.86
C SER A 166 32.70 7.59 2.35
N ALA A 167 31.59 6.99 2.80
CA ALA A 167 31.45 6.53 4.19
C ALA A 167 32.25 5.25 4.43
N LEU A 168 32.29 4.34 3.47
CA LEU A 168 33.13 3.15 3.55
C LEU A 168 34.62 3.54 3.56
N THR A 169 35.03 4.46 2.69
CA THR A 169 36.40 4.99 2.69
C THR A 169 36.76 5.64 4.02
N TRP A 170 35.85 6.44 4.58
CA TRP A 170 36.05 7.05 5.90
C TRP A 170 36.15 5.99 7.00
N TRP A 171 35.27 4.99 7.01
CA TRP A 171 35.29 3.91 7.99
C TRP A 171 36.59 3.09 7.91
N ASN A 172 37.03 2.74 6.71
CA ASN A 172 38.29 2.03 6.50
C ASN A 172 39.49 2.85 7.01
N SER A 173 39.50 4.16 6.77
CA SER A 173 40.51 5.05 7.35
C SER A 173 40.42 5.10 8.89
N HIS A 174 39.22 5.04 9.46
CA HIS A 174 39.03 4.98 10.92
C HIS A 174 39.58 3.67 11.52
N VAL A 175 39.28 2.53 10.91
CA VAL A 175 39.78 1.20 11.31
C VAL A 175 41.30 1.09 11.15
N MET A 176 41.89 1.79 10.19
CA MET A 176 43.35 1.83 10.03
C MET A 176 44.05 2.70 11.07
N THR A 177 43.35 3.69 11.63
CA THR A 177 43.92 4.66 12.59
C THR A 177 43.70 4.27 14.04
N VAL A 178 42.59 3.57 14.34
CA VAL A 178 42.29 2.99 15.65
C VAL A 178 42.48 1.49 15.54
N VAL A 179 43.29 0.89 16.42
CA VAL A 179 43.57 -0.57 16.42
C VAL A 179 42.29 -1.38 16.15
N PRO A 180 42.29 -2.35 15.19
CA PRO A 180 41.06 -3.01 14.73
C PRO A 180 40.18 -3.57 15.86
N ASP A 181 40.78 -4.18 16.88
CA ASP A 181 40.05 -4.77 18.01
C ASP A 181 39.33 -3.71 18.87
N ALA A 182 39.94 -2.55 19.08
CA ALA A 182 39.31 -1.43 19.78
C ALA A 182 38.21 -0.76 18.95
N THR A 183 38.32 -0.83 17.61
CA THR A 183 37.34 -0.25 16.69
C THR A 183 36.06 -1.08 16.63
N TYR A 184 36.16 -2.41 16.59
CA TYR A 184 34.98 -3.28 16.60
C TYR A 184 34.39 -3.50 18.00
N ALA A 185 35.11 -3.16 19.06
CA ALA A 185 34.60 -3.13 20.43
C ALA A 185 33.75 -1.88 20.77
N MET A 186 33.65 -0.89 19.85
CA MET A 186 32.86 0.30 20.09
C MET A 186 31.36 0.00 20.13
N THR A 187 30.59 0.80 20.87
CA THR A 187 29.13 0.62 20.92
C THR A 187 28.46 1.25 19.70
N TRP A 188 27.24 0.80 19.38
CA TRP A 188 26.41 1.44 18.36
C TRP A 188 26.18 2.93 18.65
N VAL A 189 26.07 3.32 19.92
CA VAL A 189 25.93 4.72 20.35
C VAL A 189 27.17 5.54 19.96
N ASP A 190 28.37 5.00 20.17
CA ASP A 190 29.62 5.67 19.81
C ASP A 190 29.78 5.82 18.30
N MET A 191 29.36 4.80 17.53
CA MET A 191 29.35 4.85 16.07
C MET A 191 28.39 5.91 15.55
N LYS A 192 27.15 5.97 16.08
CA LYS A 192 26.20 7.05 15.76
C LYS A 192 26.81 8.41 16.03
N LYS A 193 27.44 8.60 17.19
CA LYS A 193 28.10 9.86 17.56
C LYS A 193 29.21 10.24 16.56
N LYS A 194 30.12 9.33 16.22
CA LYS A 194 31.21 9.58 15.27
C LYS A 194 30.68 9.95 13.87
N MET A 195 29.67 9.22 13.41
CA MET A 195 28.99 9.51 12.14
C MET A 195 28.32 10.89 12.17
N THR A 196 27.56 11.20 13.21
CA THR A 196 26.94 12.52 13.37
C THR A 196 27.99 13.63 13.44
N ASP A 197 29.08 13.47 14.19
CA ASP A 197 30.14 14.50 14.27
C ASP A 197 30.82 14.73 12.90
N LYS A 198 30.95 13.69 12.07
CA LYS A 198 31.59 13.76 10.75
C LYS A 198 30.68 14.33 9.65
N TYR A 199 29.38 14.07 9.74
CA TYR A 199 28.42 14.30 8.66
C TYR A 199 27.32 15.32 9.01
N CYS A 200 27.17 15.69 10.28
CA CYS A 200 26.28 16.76 10.74
C CYS A 200 27.10 17.92 11.32
N PRO A 201 27.52 18.91 10.51
CA PRO A 201 28.26 20.07 11.00
C PRO A 201 27.50 20.79 12.12
N ARG A 202 28.23 21.23 13.16
CA ARG A 202 27.63 21.93 14.31
C ARG A 202 26.82 23.17 13.90
N GLY A 203 27.23 23.87 12.84
CA GLY A 203 26.52 25.03 12.28
C GLY A 203 25.16 24.65 11.70
N GLU A 204 25.08 23.55 10.96
CA GLU A 204 23.85 23.04 10.35
C GLU A 204 22.88 22.50 11.39
N MET A 205 23.40 21.79 12.39
CA MET A 205 22.61 21.42 13.55
C MET A 205 22.02 22.67 14.21
N LYS A 206 22.83 23.72 14.46
CA LYS A 206 22.34 24.99 15.02
C LYS A 206 21.24 25.64 14.14
N LYS A 207 21.36 25.59 12.81
CA LYS A 207 20.32 26.06 11.88
C LYS A 207 19.04 25.23 11.99
N LEU A 208 19.13 23.91 12.03
CA LEU A 208 17.99 23.00 12.20
C LEU A 208 17.30 23.24 13.55
N LYS A 209 18.07 23.38 14.63
CA LYS A 209 17.55 23.78 15.95
C LYS A 209 16.78 25.09 15.85
N SER A 210 17.37 26.11 15.22
CA SER A 210 16.70 27.41 15.04
C SER A 210 15.42 27.30 14.22
N LYS A 211 15.41 26.50 13.14
CA LYS A 211 14.20 26.22 12.35
C LYS A 211 13.11 25.55 13.18
N LEU A 212 13.48 24.59 14.04
CA LEU A 212 12.56 23.94 14.96
C LEU A 212 12.01 24.92 16.00
N TRP A 213 12.86 25.74 16.61
CA TRP A 213 12.45 26.75 17.62
C TRP A 213 11.57 27.87 17.05
N ASN A 214 11.75 28.22 15.76
CA ASN A 214 10.95 29.23 15.08
C ASN A 214 9.75 28.63 14.32
N LEU A 215 9.53 27.31 14.39
CA LEU A 215 8.41 26.66 13.73
C LEU A 215 7.10 27.08 14.38
N ARG A 216 6.18 27.62 13.56
CA ARG A 216 4.82 27.98 13.96
C ARG A 216 3.82 27.50 12.92
N VAL A 217 2.60 27.22 13.36
CA VAL A 217 1.47 26.92 12.45
C VAL A 217 1.24 28.13 11.54
N LYS A 218 1.16 27.89 10.23
CA LYS A 218 0.87 28.92 9.23
C LYS A 218 -0.61 28.85 8.87
N GLY A 219 -1.34 29.94 9.11
CA GLY A 219 -2.78 29.99 8.89
C GLY A 219 -3.51 28.99 9.79
N ASN A 220 -4.29 28.09 9.18
CA ASN A 220 -5.06 27.07 9.89
C ASN A 220 -4.56 25.63 9.63
N ASP A 221 -3.38 25.47 9.05
CA ASP A 221 -2.88 24.17 8.62
C ASP A 221 -1.99 23.51 9.69
N VAL A 222 -2.63 22.78 10.60
CA VAL A 222 -1.93 21.98 11.62
C VAL A 222 -1.29 20.74 11.00
N GLY A 223 -1.87 20.16 9.94
CA GLY A 223 -1.31 18.99 9.26
C GLY A 223 0.11 19.23 8.74
N CYS A 224 0.32 20.33 8.00
CA CYS A 224 1.66 20.69 7.54
C CYS A 224 2.61 21.05 8.69
N TYR A 225 2.10 21.62 9.78
CA TYR A 225 2.90 21.88 10.98
C TYR A 225 3.39 20.58 11.63
N ASN A 226 2.51 19.59 11.80
CA ASN A 226 2.82 18.31 12.43
C ASN A 226 3.88 17.55 11.64
N GLN A 227 3.67 17.42 10.34
CA GLN A 227 4.64 16.80 9.45
C GLN A 227 6.00 17.49 9.56
N ARG A 228 6.00 18.83 9.52
CA ARG A 228 7.24 19.59 9.57
C ARG A 228 7.93 19.51 10.94
N PHE A 229 7.16 19.45 12.01
CA PHE A 229 7.66 19.29 13.37
C PHE A 229 8.32 17.93 13.54
N GLN A 230 7.65 16.84 13.17
CA GLN A 230 8.17 15.48 13.23
C GLN A 230 9.45 15.33 12.38
N GLU A 231 9.48 15.91 11.18
CA GLU A 231 10.70 15.95 10.36
C GLU A 231 11.86 16.63 11.09
N LEU A 232 11.64 17.80 11.70
CA LEU A 232 12.71 18.56 12.37
C LEU A 232 13.13 17.95 13.70
N GLU A 233 12.17 17.36 14.43
CA GLU A 233 12.38 16.59 15.65
C GLU A 233 13.29 15.39 15.37
N LEU A 234 12.97 14.62 14.32
CA LEU A 234 13.78 13.49 13.88
C LEU A 234 15.22 13.91 13.57
N LEU A 235 15.42 15.06 12.93
CA LEU A 235 16.78 15.57 12.66
C LEU A 235 17.52 16.06 13.90
N CYS A 236 16.78 16.27 14.99
CA CYS A 236 17.25 16.84 16.24
C CYS A 236 17.09 15.87 17.40
N VAL A 237 17.24 14.55 17.18
CA VAL A 237 17.02 13.47 18.18
C VAL A 237 17.59 13.76 19.58
N ARG A 238 18.68 14.51 19.68
CA ARG A 238 19.34 14.87 20.96
C ARG A 238 18.75 16.09 21.68
N MET A 239 17.64 16.66 21.22
CA MET A 239 17.10 17.92 21.76
C MET A 239 16.06 17.76 22.86
N PHE A 240 15.35 16.64 22.89
CA PHE A 240 14.27 16.40 23.85
C PHE A 240 14.69 15.23 24.73
N PRO A 241 15.29 15.50 25.91
CA PRO A 241 15.62 14.45 26.86
C PRO A 241 14.35 13.79 27.43
N GLU A 242 13.24 14.53 27.50
CA GLU A 242 11.95 14.02 27.97
C GLU A 242 10.81 14.31 26.96
N GLU A 243 9.77 13.48 26.98
CA GLU A 243 8.57 13.66 26.14
C GLU A 243 7.84 14.98 26.49
N ALA A 244 7.94 15.44 27.73
CA ALA A 244 7.37 16.72 28.17
C ALA A 244 8.02 17.92 27.46
N ASP A 245 9.34 17.93 27.28
CA ASP A 245 10.06 19.00 26.58
C ASP A 245 9.62 19.12 25.12
N LYS A 246 9.34 17.95 24.52
CA LYS A 246 8.84 17.85 23.15
C LYS A 246 7.43 18.42 23.03
N ILE A 247 6.53 18.07 23.96
CA ILE A 247 5.17 18.59 24.02
C ILE A 247 5.20 20.11 24.24
N GLU A 248 5.98 20.61 25.20
CA GLU A 248 6.09 22.05 25.48
C GLU A 248 6.56 22.82 24.24
N ARG A 249 7.58 22.30 23.56
CA ARG A 249 8.05 22.91 22.32
C ARG A 249 6.96 22.92 21.25
N TYR A 250 6.24 21.82 21.06
CA TYR A 250 5.17 21.74 20.07
C TYR A 250 4.04 22.74 20.37
N VAL A 251 3.59 22.81 21.62
CA VAL A 251 2.57 23.76 22.09
C VAL A 251 2.98 25.21 21.79
N GLY A 252 4.25 25.57 22.02
CA GLY A 252 4.76 26.92 21.71
C GLY A 252 4.72 27.31 20.23
N GLY A 253 4.51 26.37 19.30
CA GLY A 253 4.32 26.65 17.87
C GLY A 253 2.86 26.83 17.45
N LEU A 254 1.90 26.53 18.32
CA LEU A 254 0.48 26.59 18.01
C LEU A 254 -0.05 28.04 17.95
N PRO A 255 -1.14 28.30 17.20
CA PRO A 255 -1.83 29.58 17.24
C PRO A 255 -2.49 29.82 18.60
N ASP A 256 -2.46 31.07 19.08
CA ASP A 256 -3.04 31.50 20.37
C ASP A 256 -4.47 31.03 20.59
N VAL A 257 -5.24 30.91 19.50
CA VAL A 257 -6.65 30.55 19.53
C VAL A 257 -6.91 29.11 19.96
N ILE A 258 -5.97 28.18 19.72
CA ILE A 258 -6.06 26.80 20.22
C ILE A 258 -5.10 26.55 21.38
N HIS A 259 -4.04 27.34 21.49
CA HIS A 259 -2.99 27.23 22.51
C HIS A 259 -3.57 27.14 23.93
N VAL A 260 -4.48 28.05 24.31
CA VAL A 260 -5.06 28.09 25.66
C VAL A 260 -5.82 26.79 25.99
N SER A 261 -6.60 26.29 25.04
CA SER A 261 -7.38 25.07 25.21
C SER A 261 -6.50 23.83 25.30
N VAL A 262 -5.45 23.77 24.50
CA VAL A 262 -4.45 22.68 24.52
C VAL A 262 -3.68 22.65 25.84
N VAL A 263 -3.18 23.80 26.30
CA VAL A 263 -2.45 23.92 27.57
C VAL A 263 -3.31 23.49 28.76
N ALA A 264 -4.61 23.80 28.73
CA ALA A 264 -5.55 23.40 29.77
C ALA A 264 -5.75 21.88 29.85
N SER A 265 -5.69 21.18 28.70
CA SER A 265 -5.90 19.72 28.63
C SER A 265 -4.73 18.90 29.16
N ARG A 266 -3.52 19.47 29.26
CA ARG A 266 -2.31 18.81 29.80
C ARG A 266 -2.05 17.42 29.19
N PRO A 267 -1.68 17.37 27.90
CA PRO A 267 -1.38 16.11 27.22
C PRO A 267 -0.23 15.38 27.90
N LYS A 268 -0.31 14.05 27.96
CA LYS A 268 0.77 13.21 28.50
C LYS A 268 1.67 12.65 27.41
N THR A 269 1.15 12.54 26.19
CA THR A 269 1.89 12.03 25.04
C THR A 269 1.83 13.01 23.87
N MET A 270 2.83 12.97 23.00
CA MET A 270 2.82 13.76 21.77
C MET A 270 1.64 13.43 20.86
N GLN A 271 1.21 12.17 20.85
CA GLN A 271 0.12 11.73 19.99
C GLN A 271 -1.22 12.34 20.42
N GLU A 272 -1.50 12.34 21.72
CA GLU A 272 -2.66 13.03 22.30
C GLU A 272 -2.66 14.53 21.96
N GLU A 273 -1.49 15.16 22.05
CA GLU A 273 -1.30 16.57 21.71
C GLU A 273 -1.62 16.86 20.23
N ILE A 274 -1.13 16.02 19.31
CA ILE A 274 -1.40 16.12 17.87
C ILE A 274 -2.90 15.96 17.58
N GLU A 275 -3.55 14.99 18.20
CA GLU A 275 -4.98 14.73 18.05
C GLU A 275 -5.81 15.91 18.54
N MET A 276 -5.53 16.42 19.74
CA MET A 276 -6.22 17.58 20.29
C MET A 276 -6.04 18.84 19.44
N ALA A 277 -4.82 19.11 18.95
CA ALA A 277 -4.57 20.26 18.09
C ALA A 277 -5.39 20.21 16.79
N ASN A 278 -5.52 19.02 16.18
CA ASN A 278 -6.35 18.81 15.00
C ASN A 278 -7.84 18.98 15.31
N GLU A 279 -8.34 18.32 16.37
CA GLU A 279 -9.75 18.41 16.76
C GLU A 279 -10.19 19.85 17.06
N LEU A 280 -9.37 20.61 17.80
CA LEU A 280 -9.66 22.00 18.13
C LEU A 280 -9.66 22.90 16.90
N MET A 281 -8.78 22.63 15.93
CA MET A 281 -8.75 23.36 14.67
C MET A 281 -9.92 23.03 13.75
N ASP A 282 -10.31 21.76 13.68
CA ASP A 282 -11.49 21.33 12.93
C ASP A 282 -12.76 21.92 13.52
N LYS A 283 -12.92 21.86 14.84
CA LYS A 283 -14.04 22.48 15.54
C LYS A 283 -14.13 23.98 15.26
N ARG A 284 -12.99 24.68 15.22
CA ARG A 284 -12.91 26.10 14.86
C ARG A 284 -13.31 26.33 13.41
N ASN A 285 -12.74 25.58 12.48
CA ASN A 285 -13.00 25.72 11.04
C ASN A 285 -14.48 25.48 10.74
N ASN A 286 -15.09 24.45 11.34
CA ASN A 286 -16.51 24.15 11.23
C ASN A 286 -17.37 25.30 11.78
N SER A 287 -17.05 25.79 12.99
CA SER A 287 -17.75 26.93 13.60
C SER A 287 -17.62 28.22 12.79
N TRP A 288 -16.52 28.41 12.05
CA TRP A 288 -16.33 29.55 11.16
C TRP A 288 -17.15 29.39 9.87
N ALA A 289 -17.12 28.20 9.27
CA ALA A 289 -17.90 27.87 8.08
C ALA A 289 -19.40 28.04 8.31
N GLU A 290 -19.92 27.59 9.47
CA GLU A 290 -21.30 27.79 9.88
C GLU A 290 -21.68 29.26 9.98
N ARG A 291 -20.83 30.09 10.61
CA ARG A 291 -21.07 31.55 10.70
C ARG A 291 -21.07 32.23 9.33
N GLN A 292 -20.21 31.80 8.41
CA GLN A 292 -20.20 32.32 7.05
C GLN A 292 -21.45 31.91 6.27
N ALA A 293 -21.88 30.65 6.39
CA ALA A 293 -23.11 30.17 5.78
C ALA A 293 -24.34 30.93 6.31
N GLU A 294 -24.38 31.18 7.62
CA GLU A 294 -25.47 31.93 8.26
C GLU A 294 -25.49 33.40 7.82
N LYS A 295 -24.33 34.05 7.73
CA LYS A 295 -24.22 35.41 7.20
C LYS A 295 -24.71 35.48 5.75
N LYS A 296 -24.39 34.47 4.93
CA LYS A 296 -24.86 34.38 3.54
C LYS A 296 -26.38 34.23 3.47
N ARG A 297 -26.98 33.32 4.25
CA ARG A 297 -28.44 33.16 4.34
C ARG A 297 -29.12 34.47 4.69
N LYS A 298 -28.63 35.19 5.71
CA LYS A 298 -29.17 36.51 6.10
C LYS A 298 -29.10 37.56 4.99
N VAL A 299 -28.01 37.59 4.23
CA VAL A 299 -27.87 38.50 3.08
C VAL A 299 -28.86 38.14 1.98
N ASP A 300 -29.01 36.86 1.66
CA ASP A 300 -29.95 36.37 0.65
C ASP A 300 -31.41 36.63 1.07
N ASP A 301 -31.73 36.44 2.35
CA ASP A 301 -33.05 36.74 2.93
C ASP A 301 -33.36 38.24 2.89
N THR A 302 -32.36 39.09 3.18
CA THR A 302 -32.49 40.55 3.08
C THR A 302 -32.73 40.99 1.64
N PHE A 303 -32.00 40.40 0.69
CA PHE A 303 -32.18 40.68 -0.75
C PHE A 303 -33.58 40.27 -1.22
N ARG A 304 -34.04 39.07 -0.85
CA ARG A 304 -35.38 38.56 -1.17
C ARG A 304 -36.49 39.42 -0.56
N SER A 305 -36.31 39.88 0.68
CA SER A 305 -37.25 40.78 1.36
C SER A 305 -37.32 42.16 0.71
N ASN A 306 -36.18 42.73 0.30
CA ASN A 306 -36.15 44.02 -0.39
C ASN A 306 -36.79 43.92 -1.80
N GLN A 307 -36.57 42.82 -2.51
CA GLN A 307 -37.17 42.58 -3.82
C GLN A 307 -38.70 42.44 -3.72
N SER A 308 -39.21 41.70 -2.74
CA SER A 308 -40.66 41.54 -2.54
C SER A 308 -41.32 42.86 -2.15
N GLN A 309 -40.69 43.67 -1.29
CA GLN A 309 -41.20 44.98 -0.90
C GLN A 309 -41.23 45.98 -2.07
N GLN A 310 -40.18 45.98 -2.92
CA GLN A 310 -40.14 46.82 -4.13
C GLN A 310 -41.19 46.41 -5.15
N GLN A 311 -41.43 45.10 -5.32
CA GLN A 311 -42.46 44.59 -6.21
C GLN A 311 -43.86 44.98 -5.73
N GLN A 312 -44.11 44.97 -4.41
CA GLN A 312 -45.37 45.41 -3.83
C GLN A 312 -45.58 46.93 -3.93
N GLN A 313 -44.53 47.74 -3.80
CA GLN A 313 -44.60 49.18 -4.05
C GLN A 313 -44.88 49.50 -5.53
N ASN A 314 -44.22 48.81 -6.46
CA ASN A 314 -44.48 48.96 -7.90
C ASN A 314 -45.92 48.59 -8.27
N MET A 315 -46.47 47.53 -7.65
CA MET A 315 -47.87 47.15 -7.82
C MET A 315 -48.81 48.26 -7.36
N ARG A 316 -48.59 48.84 -6.17
CA ARG A 316 -49.40 49.96 -5.64
C ARG A 316 -49.35 51.20 -6.55
N GLN A 317 -48.15 51.59 -7.01
CA GLN A 317 -47.98 52.72 -7.92
C GLN A 317 -48.67 52.48 -9.27
N ASN A 318 -48.64 51.25 -9.79
CA ASN A 318 -49.32 50.90 -11.03
C ASN A 318 -50.85 50.86 -10.87
N THR A 319 -51.36 50.44 -9.70
CA THR A 319 -52.79 50.52 -9.39
C THR A 319 -53.27 51.97 -9.32
N ASP A 320 -52.54 52.86 -8.65
CA ASP A 320 -52.89 54.29 -8.58
C ASP A 320 -52.84 54.98 -9.95
N ARG A 321 -51.87 54.61 -10.81
CA ARG A 321 -51.81 55.05 -12.23
C ARG A 321 -53.00 54.56 -13.05
N ALA A 322 -53.47 53.33 -12.84
CA ALA A 322 -54.62 52.78 -13.54
C ALA A 322 -55.93 53.49 -13.14
N TYR A 323 -56.09 53.85 -11.87
CA TYR A 323 -57.24 54.64 -11.40
C TYR A 323 -57.23 56.08 -11.95
N THR A 324 -56.06 56.72 -12.06
CA THR A 324 -55.95 58.05 -12.69
C THR A 324 -56.21 58.03 -14.20
N ALA A 325 -55.75 57.00 -14.92
CA ALA A 325 -56.02 56.84 -16.36
C ALA A 325 -57.50 56.50 -16.66
N GLY A 326 -58.18 55.79 -15.75
CA GLY A 326 -59.60 55.48 -15.87
C GLY A 326 -60.53 56.69 -15.73
N LEU A 327 -60.11 57.73 -14.99
CA LEU A 327 -60.90 58.94 -14.80
C LEU A 327 -60.83 59.89 -16.02
N VAL A 328 -59.76 59.81 -16.81
CA VAL A 328 -59.57 60.64 -18.03
C VAL A 328 -60.38 60.12 -19.24
N LYS A 329 -60.92 58.90 -19.17
CA LYS A 329 -61.60 58.22 -20.30
C LYS A 329 -63.13 58.25 -20.28
N ARG A 330 -63.78 59.02 -19.40
CA ARG A 330 -65.21 59.37 -19.53
C ARG A 330 -65.33 60.81 -19.98
N ASN A 331 -65.18 61.05 -21.28
CA ASN A 331 -65.85 62.12 -22.05
C ASN A 331 -65.21 62.23 -23.44
N ARG A 332 -65.78 61.53 -24.41
CA ARG A 332 -66.17 62.03 -25.75
C ARG A 332 -66.33 60.87 -26.74
N THR A 333 -67.53 60.82 -27.28
CA THR A 333 -67.99 60.06 -28.45
C THR A 333 -67.57 60.75 -29.76
N GLU A 334 -67.52 59.92 -30.80
CA GLU A 334 -67.64 60.21 -32.24
C GLU A 334 -66.43 60.78 -33.02
N GLY A 335 -66.19 60.13 -34.17
CA GLY A 335 -65.25 60.56 -35.20
C GLY A 335 -64.62 59.40 -35.99
N LEU A 336 -65.43 58.64 -36.75
CA LEU A 336 -64.93 57.77 -37.82
C LEU A 336 -64.23 58.64 -38.87
N ASN A 337 -62.92 58.47 -39.05
CA ASN A 337 -62.18 59.07 -40.16
C ASN A 337 -61.50 57.98 -41.00
N LEU A 338 -61.98 57.88 -42.24
CA LEU A 338 -61.77 56.86 -43.26
C LEU A 338 -60.45 57.03 -44.04
N TYR A 339 -59.36 57.42 -43.38
CA TYR A 339 -58.08 57.73 -44.05
C TYR A 339 -56.81 57.13 -43.43
N ALA A 340 -56.93 56.09 -42.60
CA ALA A 340 -55.76 55.33 -42.08
C ALA A 340 -55.73 53.86 -42.54
N LEU A 341 -56.52 53.51 -43.55
CA LEU A 341 -56.48 52.19 -44.21
C LEU A 341 -55.38 52.07 -45.27
N SER A 342 -54.54 53.10 -45.45
CA SER A 342 -53.46 53.11 -46.46
C SER A 342 -52.04 52.92 -45.92
N GLU A 343 -51.83 52.80 -44.60
CA GLU A 343 -50.49 52.49 -44.04
C GLU A 343 -50.34 51.04 -43.53
N THR A 344 -51.40 50.23 -43.56
CA THR A 344 -51.33 48.82 -43.15
C THR A 344 -50.72 47.92 -44.24
N ILE A 345 -50.43 48.45 -45.45
CA ILE A 345 -49.86 47.68 -46.58
C ILE A 345 -48.37 48.01 -46.85
N THR A 346 -47.73 48.94 -46.12
CA THR A 346 -46.30 49.29 -46.37
C THR A 346 -45.44 49.36 -45.11
N MET A 347 -45.74 48.59 -44.07
CA MET A 347 -44.81 48.36 -42.95
C MET A 347 -44.45 46.88 -42.72
N MET A 348 -44.63 46.06 -43.75
CA MET A 348 -43.86 44.82 -43.87
C MET A 348 -42.37 45.08 -44.21
N VAL A 349 -41.91 46.34 -44.36
CA VAL A 349 -40.49 46.65 -44.59
C VAL A 349 -40.10 48.03 -44.01
N HIS A 350 -39.70 48.10 -42.73
CA HIS A 350 -38.67 49.04 -42.22
C HIS A 350 -38.34 48.72 -40.74
N VAL A 351 -37.33 47.88 -40.47
CA VAL A 351 -35.94 48.29 -40.16
C VAL A 351 -35.85 49.35 -39.04
N PRO A 352 -35.42 48.98 -37.80
CA PRO A 352 -34.91 49.94 -36.84
C PRO A 352 -33.51 50.39 -37.29
N ARG A 353 -33.42 51.66 -37.65
CA ARG A 353 -32.22 52.38 -38.03
C ARG A 353 -31.35 52.59 -36.80
N ASN A 354 -30.43 51.66 -36.51
CA ASN A 354 -29.11 51.96 -35.90
C ASN A 354 -28.10 50.79 -35.95
N ALA A 355 -27.95 50.19 -37.12
CA ALA A 355 -26.86 49.26 -37.43
C ALA A 355 -26.05 49.80 -38.62
N SER A 356 -24.94 50.48 -38.34
CA SER A 356 -24.06 51.09 -39.36
C SER A 356 -23.05 50.13 -40.02
N SER A 357 -23.26 48.81 -39.96
CA SER A 357 -22.43 47.86 -40.73
C SER A 357 -23.12 46.50 -40.92
N ALA A 358 -22.85 45.85 -42.07
CA ALA A 358 -23.36 44.52 -42.45
C ALA A 358 -23.05 43.42 -41.42
N THR A 359 -22.05 43.62 -40.56
CA THR A 359 -21.67 42.70 -39.47
C THR A 359 -22.69 42.63 -38.33
N LYS A 360 -23.52 43.66 -38.14
CA LYS A 360 -24.52 43.71 -37.06
C LYS A 360 -25.81 42.93 -37.40
N LEU A 361 -26.17 42.84 -38.68
CA LEU A 361 -27.33 42.07 -39.14
C LEU A 361 -27.06 40.55 -39.12
N ALA A 362 -25.85 40.11 -39.48
CA ALA A 362 -25.44 38.71 -39.41
C ALA A 362 -25.44 38.16 -37.96
N LYS A 363 -25.03 38.97 -36.98
CA LYS A 363 -25.07 38.57 -35.56
C LYS A 363 -26.50 38.42 -35.02
N LEU A 364 -27.43 39.25 -35.45
CA LEU A 364 -28.83 39.21 -35.00
C LEU A 364 -29.59 38.00 -35.56
N LEU A 365 -29.33 37.63 -36.82
CA LEU A 365 -29.85 36.40 -37.44
C LEU A 365 -29.30 35.12 -36.78
N VAL A 366 -28.02 35.11 -36.39
CA VAL A 366 -27.41 33.98 -35.66
C VAL A 366 -27.99 33.84 -34.25
N ILE A 367 -28.25 34.93 -33.54
CA ILE A 367 -28.81 34.89 -32.17
C ILE A 367 -30.27 34.42 -32.18
N VAL A 368 -31.11 34.93 -33.09
CA VAL A 368 -32.51 34.50 -33.22
C VAL A 368 -32.61 33.03 -33.66
N GLY A 369 -31.74 32.58 -34.57
CA GLY A 369 -31.67 31.17 -35.00
C GLY A 369 -31.19 30.20 -33.92
N VAL A 370 -30.20 30.58 -33.11
CA VAL A 370 -29.69 29.76 -31.99
C VAL A 370 -30.73 29.64 -30.86
N GLN A 371 -31.52 30.69 -30.61
CA GLN A 371 -32.57 30.68 -29.59
C GLN A 371 -33.78 29.84 -29.99
N GLN A 372 -34.15 29.82 -31.28
CA GLN A 372 -35.17 28.92 -31.83
C GLN A 372 -34.72 27.45 -31.83
N MET A 373 -33.46 27.16 -32.18
CA MET A 373 -32.91 25.80 -32.18
C MET A 373 -32.78 25.20 -30.77
N SER A 374 -32.43 26.00 -29.77
CA SER A 374 -32.32 25.56 -28.37
C SER A 374 -33.69 25.18 -27.78
N THR A 375 -34.73 25.91 -28.16
CA THR A 375 -36.12 25.64 -27.73
C THR A 375 -36.68 24.38 -28.41
N LEU A 376 -36.36 24.15 -29.69
CA LEU A 376 -36.72 22.93 -30.43
C LEU A 376 -36.01 21.67 -29.92
N LEU A 377 -34.74 21.77 -29.48
CA LEU A 377 -33.96 20.65 -28.92
C LEU A 377 -34.49 20.19 -27.55
N ILE A 378 -34.94 21.12 -26.72
CA ILE A 378 -35.53 20.80 -25.39
C ILE A 378 -36.88 20.09 -25.55
N ILE A 379 -37.74 20.56 -26.45
CA ILE A 379 -39.04 19.94 -26.73
C ILE A 379 -38.88 18.54 -27.37
N ARG A 380 -37.87 18.34 -28.23
CA ARG A 380 -37.57 17.03 -28.85
C ARG A 380 -36.94 16.03 -27.87
N GLY A 381 -36.15 16.50 -26.89
CA GLY A 381 -35.59 15.67 -25.81
C GLY A 381 -36.65 15.19 -24.80
N GLU A 382 -37.61 16.06 -24.46
CA GLU A 382 -38.77 15.73 -23.62
C GLU A 382 -39.70 14.72 -24.31
N MET A 383 -40.02 14.92 -25.61
CA MET A 383 -40.81 13.93 -26.38
C MET A 383 -40.10 12.57 -26.56
N GLY A 384 -38.77 12.54 -26.61
CA GLY A 384 -37.98 11.29 -26.68
C GLY A 384 -38.01 10.49 -25.38
N ARG A 385 -37.98 11.16 -24.22
CA ARG A 385 -38.13 10.53 -22.90
C ARG A 385 -39.53 10.00 -22.65
N VAL A 386 -40.57 10.75 -23.06
CA VAL A 386 -41.97 10.30 -22.96
C VAL A 386 -42.25 9.07 -23.85
N ARG A 387 -41.66 8.98 -25.05
CA ARG A 387 -41.76 7.77 -25.89
C ARG A 387 -41.00 6.56 -25.33
N SER A 388 -39.86 6.75 -24.68
CA SER A 388 -39.11 5.66 -24.03
C SER A 388 -39.84 5.08 -22.81
N LEU A 389 -40.60 5.89 -22.07
CA LEU A 389 -41.41 5.47 -20.92
C LEU A 389 -42.71 4.75 -21.32
N LEU A 390 -43.26 5.06 -22.51
CA LEU A 390 -44.45 4.39 -23.05
C LEU A 390 -44.13 3.03 -23.69
N VAL A 391 -42.92 2.83 -24.23
CA VAL A 391 -42.52 1.56 -24.89
C VAL A 391 -42.06 0.50 -23.88
N THR A 392 -41.61 0.87 -22.67
CA THR A 392 -41.21 -0.09 -21.63
C THR A 392 -42.36 -0.53 -20.71
N SER A 393 -43.57 -0.01 -20.91
CA SER A 393 -44.76 -0.32 -20.08
C SER A 393 -45.79 -1.22 -20.79
N VAL A 394 -45.54 -1.65 -22.03
CA VAL A 394 -46.45 -2.55 -22.76
C VAL A 394 -45.65 -3.67 -23.39
N ASP A 395 -45.52 -4.78 -22.67
CA ASP A 395 -45.10 -6.07 -23.22
C ASP A 395 -46.36 -6.94 -23.39
N PRO A 396 -46.87 -7.15 -24.62
CA PRO A 396 -48.04 -7.97 -24.86
C PRO A 396 -47.60 -9.41 -25.18
N LYS A 397 -47.19 -10.16 -24.15
CA LYS A 397 -47.09 -11.63 -24.14
C LYS A 397 -46.73 -12.16 -22.74
N ASP A 398 -47.71 -12.12 -21.84
CA ASP A 398 -48.03 -13.29 -20.98
C ASP A 398 -49.29 -12.99 -20.14
N ILE A 399 -50.40 -12.76 -20.84
CA ILE A 399 -51.74 -12.99 -20.29
C ILE A 399 -52.07 -14.46 -20.56
N SER A 400 -51.65 -15.35 -19.67
CA SER A 400 -52.30 -16.65 -19.43
C SER A 400 -51.67 -17.37 -18.25
N ARG A 401 -52.22 -17.14 -17.05
CA ARG A 401 -52.55 -18.17 -16.05
C ARG A 401 -52.99 -17.49 -14.75
N ARG A 402 -54.30 -17.44 -14.55
CA ARG A 402 -55.03 -17.71 -13.29
C ARG A 402 -56.38 -17.03 -13.33
N ILE A 403 -57.36 -17.71 -13.89
CA ILE A 403 -58.75 -17.66 -13.43
C ILE A 403 -59.26 -19.11 -13.45
N VAL A 404 -59.74 -19.54 -12.28
CA VAL A 404 -60.21 -20.87 -11.83
C VAL A 404 -59.13 -21.90 -11.52
#